data_AF-A0A9D2YII8-F1
#
_entry.id   AF-A0A9D2YII8-F1
#
_cell.length_a   1.000
_cell.length_b   1.000
_cell.length_c   1.000
_cell.angle_alpha   90.00
_cell.angle_beta   90.00
_cell.angle_gamma   90.00
#
_symmetry.space_group_name_H-M   'P 1'
#
loop_
_entity.id
_entity.type
_entity.pdbx_description
1 polymer ?
#
loop_
_entity_poly.entity_id
_entity_poly.type
_entity_poly.pdbx_seq_one_letter_code
_entity_poly.pdbx_strand_id
1 'polypeptide(L)'
;MATLVANRNVDINGLAAAARTHTQAVTRNYISQPRLTYSTVSGVNGPLVILDNVKFPRYAEIVHLTLPDGTRRSGQVLEVIGSKAVVQVRIF
;
A
#
# COMPACT_ATOMS: atom_id res chain seq x y z
N MET A 1 -22.09 -19.65 54.65
CA MET A 1 -20.85 -20.12 54.00
C MET A 1 -20.64 -19.28 52.75
N ALA A 2 -19.71 -18.33 52.77
CA ALA A 2 -19.55 -17.33 51.72
C ALA A 2 -18.63 -17.86 50.60
N THR A 3 -19.17 -17.98 49.39
CA THR A 3 -18.42 -18.39 48.20
C THR A 3 -17.56 -17.22 47.73
N LEU A 4 -16.24 -17.32 47.90
CA LEU A 4 -15.28 -16.34 47.38
C LEU A 4 -15.21 -16.50 45.85
N VAL A 5 -15.96 -15.67 45.12
CA VAL A 5 -15.77 -15.49 43.67
C VAL A 5 -14.41 -14.85 43.48
N ALA A 6 -13.42 -15.65 43.11
CA ALA A 6 -12.07 -15.19 42.81
C ALA A 6 -12.14 -14.17 41.66
N ASN A 7 -11.94 -12.90 42.00
CA ASN A 7 -11.68 -11.84 41.04
C ASN A 7 -10.32 -12.14 40.39
N ARG A 8 -10.33 -12.89 39.28
CA ARG A 8 -9.12 -13.15 38.50
C ARG A 8 -8.77 -11.85 37.77
N ASN A 9 -7.89 -11.08 38.38
CA ASN A 9 -7.20 -9.98 37.72
C ASN A 9 -6.60 -10.54 36.42
N VAL A 10 -7.12 -10.11 35.28
CA VAL A 10 -6.59 -10.54 33.98
C VAL A 10 -5.20 -9.95 33.89
N ASP A 11 -4.17 -10.79 34.01
CA ASP A 11 -2.79 -10.37 33.83
C ASP A 11 -2.59 -9.97 32.36
N ILE A 12 -2.78 -8.68 32.07
CA ILE A 12 -2.73 -8.10 30.72
C ILE A 12 -1.33 -8.25 30.09
N ASN A 13 -0.32 -8.58 30.90
CA ASN A 13 1.09 -8.77 30.52
C ASN A 13 1.59 -10.21 30.63
N GLY A 14 0.71 -11.22 30.70
CA GLY A 14 1.13 -12.63 30.71
C GLY A 14 1.70 -13.08 29.36
N LEU A 15 2.66 -14.04 29.36
CA LEU A 15 3.24 -14.65 28.15
C LEU A 15 2.17 -15.14 27.15
N ALA A 16 1.05 -15.66 27.66
CA ALA A 16 -0.08 -16.09 26.85
C ALA A 16 -0.86 -14.92 26.20
N ALA A 17 -0.93 -13.77 26.85
CA ALA A 17 -1.52 -12.56 26.28
C ALA A 17 -0.60 -11.99 25.18
N ALA A 18 0.72 -11.92 25.44
CA ALA A 18 1.72 -11.50 24.46
C ALA A 18 1.71 -12.39 23.19
N ALA A 19 1.62 -13.71 23.36
CA ALA A 19 1.52 -14.65 22.24
C ALA A 19 0.27 -14.42 21.39
N ARG A 20 -0.89 -14.11 22.01
CA ARG A 20 -2.14 -13.77 21.31
C ARG A 20 -2.05 -12.44 20.56
N THR A 21 -1.38 -11.44 21.15
CA THR A 21 -1.17 -10.14 20.49
C THR A 21 -0.25 -10.29 19.29
N HIS A 22 0.81 -11.10 19.41
CA HIS A 22 1.75 -11.39 18.32
C HIS A 22 1.06 -12.12 17.16
N THR A 23 0.25 -13.16 17.43
CA THR A 23 -0.49 -13.87 16.37
C THR A 23 -1.53 -12.97 15.69
N GLN A 24 -2.20 -12.09 16.44
CA GLN A 24 -3.13 -11.13 15.86
C GLN A 24 -2.43 -10.10 14.96
N ALA A 25 -1.24 -9.61 15.36
CA ALA A 25 -0.49 -8.61 14.58
C ALA A 25 -0.11 -9.11 13.17
N VAL A 26 0.24 -10.40 13.03
CA VAL A 26 0.59 -11.02 11.74
C VAL A 26 -0.58 -10.97 10.74
N THR A 27 -1.82 -11.05 11.22
CA THR A 27 -3.01 -11.11 10.35
C THR A 27 -3.62 -9.76 10.02
N ARG A 28 -3.24 -8.68 10.73
CA ARG A 28 -4.03 -7.43 10.71
C ARG A 28 -3.86 -6.58 9.46
N ASN A 29 -2.73 -6.62 8.75
CA ASN A 29 -2.44 -5.62 7.69
C ASN A 29 -1.61 -6.19 6.53
N TYR A 30 -2.00 -7.31 5.94
CA TYR A 30 -1.38 -7.77 4.69
C TYR A 30 -2.23 -7.33 3.49
N ILE A 31 -1.65 -6.46 2.64
CA ILE A 31 -2.25 -6.11 1.35
C ILE A 31 -2.00 -7.29 0.41
N SER A 32 -2.91 -8.27 0.40
CA SER A 32 -2.80 -9.46 -0.46
C SER A 32 -3.16 -9.19 -1.94
N GLN A 33 -3.51 -7.95 -2.28
CA GLN A 33 -3.95 -7.59 -3.62
C GLN A 33 -2.75 -7.51 -4.58
N PRO A 34 -2.85 -8.13 -5.77
CA PRO A 34 -1.79 -8.08 -6.76
C PRO A 34 -1.60 -6.65 -7.27
N ARG A 35 -0.35 -6.24 -7.47
CA ARG A 35 -0.01 -4.96 -8.11
C ARG A 35 -0.39 -5.06 -9.59
N LEU A 36 -1.25 -4.14 -10.05
CA LEU A 36 -1.68 -4.09 -11.43
C LEU A 36 -0.58 -3.45 -12.29
N THR A 37 -0.17 -4.12 -13.37
CA THR A 37 0.79 -3.59 -14.34
C THR A 37 0.04 -3.13 -15.58
N TYR A 38 0.23 -1.89 -15.98
CA TYR A 38 -0.38 -1.31 -17.17
C TYR A 38 0.70 -0.86 -18.16
N SER A 39 0.55 -1.24 -19.42
CA SER A 39 1.40 -0.77 -20.53
C SER A 39 0.64 0.29 -21.35
N THR A 40 0.03 1.24 -20.67
CA THR A 40 -0.90 2.23 -21.25
C THR A 40 -0.29 3.63 -21.23
N VAL A 41 1.02 3.72 -21.44
CA VAL A 41 1.72 5.02 -21.54
C VAL A 41 1.24 5.73 -22.80
N SER A 42 0.53 6.85 -22.61
CA SER A 42 0.01 7.66 -23.72
C SER A 42 1.07 8.62 -24.25
N GLY A 43 2.02 9.04 -23.42
CA GLY A 43 3.05 9.99 -23.81
C GLY A 43 3.96 10.39 -22.65
N VAL A 44 5.11 10.98 -23.00
CA VAL A 44 6.11 11.48 -22.06
C VAL A 44 6.46 12.91 -22.43
N ASN A 45 6.26 13.84 -21.50
CA ASN A 45 6.60 15.26 -21.63
C ASN A 45 7.63 15.64 -20.56
N GLY A 46 8.91 15.50 -20.91
CA GLY A 46 10.02 15.76 -19.99
C GLY A 46 9.96 14.84 -18.75
N PRO A 47 9.90 15.37 -17.51
CA PRO A 47 9.78 14.56 -16.30
C PRO A 47 8.35 14.04 -16.04
N LEU A 48 7.37 14.39 -16.88
CA LEU A 48 5.97 13.99 -16.71
C LEU A 48 5.61 12.85 -17.67
N VAL A 49 4.92 11.84 -17.15
CA VAL A 49 4.43 10.67 -17.88
C VAL A 49 2.92 10.62 -17.76
N ILE A 50 2.23 10.49 -18.89
CA ILE A 50 0.78 10.42 -18.95
C ILE A 50 0.37 8.97 -19.18
N LEU A 51 -0.46 8.45 -18.29
CA LEU A 51 -1.02 7.10 -18.34
C LEU A 51 -2.51 7.18 -18.67
N ASP A 52 -2.95 6.36 -19.61
CA ASP A 52 -4.36 6.20 -19.96
C ASP A 52 -4.91 4.86 -19.43
N ASN A 53 -6.23 4.73 -19.31
CA ASN A 53 -6.89 3.46 -18.92
C ASN A 53 -6.38 2.84 -17.61
N VAL A 54 -5.93 3.66 -16.66
CA VAL A 54 -5.55 3.21 -15.32
C VAL A 54 -6.81 2.96 -14.50
N LYS A 55 -6.91 1.79 -13.86
CA LYS A 55 -8.06 1.50 -12.99
C LYS A 55 -7.81 2.06 -11.60
N PHE A 56 -8.71 2.94 -11.16
CA PHE A 56 -8.72 3.56 -9.84
C PHE A 56 -7.39 4.26 -9.43
N PRO A 57 -6.80 5.11 -10.30
CA PRO A 57 -5.62 5.88 -9.91
C PRO A 57 -5.91 6.78 -8.71
N ARG A 58 -4.99 6.85 -7.75
CA ARG A 58 -5.11 7.73 -6.58
C ARG A 58 -4.11 8.87 -6.65
N TYR A 59 -4.56 10.04 -6.19
CA TYR A 59 -3.66 11.19 -6.00
C TYR A 59 -2.55 10.83 -5.01
N ALA A 60 -1.33 11.31 -5.28
CA ALA A 60 -0.12 11.05 -4.49
C ALA A 60 0.28 9.56 -4.36
N GLU A 61 -0.28 8.68 -5.18
CA GLU A 61 0.14 7.27 -5.24
C GLU A 61 1.55 7.14 -5.79
N ILE A 62 2.34 6.24 -5.19
CA ILE A 62 3.69 5.91 -5.67
C ILE A 62 3.60 4.77 -6.68
N VAL A 63 4.10 5.03 -7.88
CA VAL A 63 4.10 4.09 -9.00
C VAL A 63 5.52 3.73 -9.42
N HIS A 64 5.69 2.55 -10.02
CA HIS A 64 6.94 2.12 -10.62
C HIS A 64 6.75 2.01 -12.12
N LEU A 65 7.63 2.65 -12.86
CA LEU A 65 7.65 2.69 -14.31
C LEU A 65 8.87 1.92 -14.80
N THR A 66 8.67 1.11 -15.83
CA THR A 66 9.76 0.46 -16.56
C THR A 66 9.91 1.18 -17.89
N LEU A 67 11.07 1.79 -18.12
CA LEU A 67 11.39 2.47 -19.37
C LEU A 67 11.75 1.43 -20.46
N PRO A 68 11.68 1.82 -21.75
CA PRO A 68 12.07 0.92 -22.85
C PRO A 68 13.53 0.45 -22.80
N ASP A 69 14.41 1.21 -22.14
CA ASP A 69 15.80 0.85 -21.89
C ASP A 69 15.97 -0.21 -20.79
N GLY A 70 14.87 -0.65 -20.16
CA GLY A 70 14.85 -1.63 -19.07
C GLY A 70 15.06 -1.03 -17.68
N THR A 71 15.32 0.28 -17.57
CA THR A 71 15.49 0.94 -16.27
C THR A 71 14.15 1.08 -15.55
N ARG A 72 14.19 0.94 -14.22
CA ARG A 72 13.01 1.15 -13.36
C ARG A 72 13.12 2.48 -12.67
N ARG A 73 12.07 3.30 -12.78
CA ARG A 73 11.98 4.60 -12.08
C ARG A 73 10.74 4.65 -11.23
N SER A 74 10.85 5.27 -10.07
CA SER A 74 9.71 5.59 -9.22
C SER A 74 9.13 6.95 -9.63
N GLY A 75 7.81 7.05 -9.54
CA GLY A 75 7.09 8.27 -9.81
C GLY A 75 5.93 8.46 -8.84
N GLN A 76 5.41 9.69 -8.82
CA GLN A 76 4.26 10.06 -8.01
C GLN A 76 3.15 10.58 -8.90
N VAL A 77 1.92 10.13 -8.64
CA VAL A 77 0.72 10.65 -9.33
C VAL A 77 0.43 12.08 -8.84
N LEU A 78 0.42 13.03 -9.76
CA LEU A 78 0.10 14.45 -9.50
C LEU A 78 -1.35 14.80 -9.83
N GLU A 79 -1.94 14.13 -10.82
CA GLU A 79 -3.30 14.45 -11.26
C GLU A 79 -4.01 13.20 -11.76
N VAL A 80 -5.32 13.15 -11.53
CA VAL A 80 -6.20 12.06 -11.96
C VAL A 80 -7.44 12.66 -12.59
N ILE A 81 -7.71 12.28 -13.84
CA ILE A 81 -8.94 12.64 -14.56
C ILE A 81 -9.57 11.35 -15.08
N GLY A 82 -10.56 10.83 -14.34
CA GLY A 82 -11.23 9.58 -14.67
C GLY A 82 -10.24 8.40 -14.69
N SER A 83 -9.96 7.87 -15.87
CA SER A 83 -8.99 6.78 -16.10
C SER A 83 -7.61 7.27 -16.55
N LYS A 84 -7.42 8.58 -16.71
CA LYS A 84 -6.13 9.19 -17.02
C LYS A 84 -5.41 9.59 -15.73
N ALA A 85 -4.11 9.36 -15.68
CA ALA A 85 -3.25 9.77 -14.58
C ALA A 85 -1.99 10.45 -15.10
N VAL A 86 -1.62 11.57 -14.48
CA VAL A 86 -0.36 12.29 -14.74
C VAL A 86 0.61 11.95 -13.62
N VAL A 87 1.76 11.40 -14.00
CA VAL A 87 2.81 10.94 -13.08
C VAL A 87 4.07 11.75 -13.29
N GLN A 88 4.65 12.27 -12.21
CA GLN A 88 5.98 12.84 -12.25
C GLN A 88 7.02 11.78 -11.94
N VAL A 89 8.00 11.65 -12.83
CA VAL A 89 9.15 10.77 -12.66
C VAL A 89 10.30 11.58 -12.09
N ARG A 90 10.83 11.15 -10.95
CA ARG A 90 12.04 11.76 -10.38
C ARG A 90 13.24 11.29 -11.22
N ILE A 91 14.03 12.23 -11.74
CA ILE A 91 15.19 11.93 -12.58
C ILE A 91 16.52 11.92 -11.80
N PHE A 92 16.46 11.72 -10.48
CA PHE A 92 17.63 11.74 -9.59
C PHE A 92 17.59 10.52 -8.67
#